data_AF-A0A523Q9B7-F1
#
_entry.id   AF-A0A523Q9B7-F1
#
_cell.length_a   1.000
_cell.length_b   1.000
_cell.length_c   1.000
_cell.angle_alpha   90.00
_cell.angle_beta   90.00
_cell.angle_gamma   90.00
#
_symmetry.space_group_name_H-M   'P 1'
#
loop_
_entity.id
_entity.type
_entity.pdbx_description
1 polymer ?
#
loop_
_entity_poly.entity_id
_entity_poly.type
_entity_poly.pdbx_seq_one_letter_code
_entity_poly.pdbx_strand_id
1 'polypeptide(L)'
;MDYLAQVLDAGLAHGLPDSDEGAAALLQLFDATITFRAQFQGRREVLPLLHLLVHDADSPRSLAWVATTLKNRLRRLAQHDPEWAEAWAQRLPNPAQWVLPESLDDQQAVAALREALSVTSAQMAGLSDAIAQRLFAHISMAFSPQLHLARSMGFGGGEQ
;
A
#
# COMPACT_ATOMS: atom_id res chain seq x y z
N MET A 1 0.70 -0.48 3.59
CA MET A 1 1.67 -0.93 2.58
C MET A 1 2.67 0.17 2.29
N ASP A 2 2.21 1.33 1.80
CA ASP A 2 3.06 2.47 1.46
C ASP A 2 4.05 2.88 2.58
N TYR A 3 3.57 3.06 3.82
CA TYR A 3 4.44 3.34 4.96
C TYR A 3 5.59 2.34 5.15
N LEU A 4 5.31 1.03 5.06
CA LEU A 4 6.33 -0.01 5.23
C LEU A 4 7.32 -0.01 4.06
N ALA A 5 6.84 0.26 2.84
CA ALA A 5 7.70 0.38 1.68
C ALA A 5 8.65 1.59 1.82
N GLN A 6 8.14 2.74 2.25
CA GLN A 6 8.93 3.96 2.46
C GLN A 6 9.97 3.79 3.57
N VAL A 7 9.59 3.22 4.71
CA VAL A 7 10.55 3.04 5.81
C VAL A 7 11.62 2.01 5.45
N LEU A 8 11.27 0.96 4.71
CA LEU A 8 12.26 0.01 4.22
C LEU A 8 13.22 0.66 3.22
N ASP A 9 12.72 1.42 2.24
CA ASP A 9 13.57 2.14 1.28
C ASP A 9 14.51 3.14 1.99
N ALA A 10 13.98 3.90 2.95
CA ALA A 10 14.77 4.80 3.77
C ALA A 10 15.84 4.05 4.58
N GLY A 11 15.48 2.90 5.17
CA GLY A 11 16.43 2.07 5.91
C GLY A 11 17.55 1.53 5.05
N LEU A 12 17.21 1.04 3.86
CA LEU A 12 18.17 0.56 2.87
C LEU A 12 19.11 1.69 2.40
N ALA A 13 18.57 2.89 2.15
CA ALA A 13 19.35 4.04 1.69
C ALA A 13 20.40 4.50 2.72
N HIS A 14 20.18 4.24 4.01
CA HIS A 14 21.08 4.61 5.10
C HIS A 14 21.92 3.44 5.61
N GLY A 15 21.89 2.28 4.96
CA GLY A 15 22.68 1.11 5.36
C GLY A 15 22.26 0.51 6.71
N LEU A 16 20.98 0.65 7.10
CA LEU A 16 20.49 0.06 8.35
C LEU A 16 20.76 -1.45 8.44
N PRO A 17 20.58 -2.26 7.38
CA PRO A 17 20.86 -3.70 7.44
C PRO A 17 22.32 -4.04 7.77
N ASP A 18 23.26 -3.13 7.51
CA ASP A 18 24.70 -3.34 7.73
C ASP A 18 25.11 -3.14 9.19
N SER A 19 24.22 -2.58 10.02
CA SER A 19 24.45 -2.32 11.45
C SER A 19 23.57 -3.21 12.32
N ASP A 20 24.08 -3.66 13.46
CA ASP A 20 23.33 -4.52 14.38
C ASP A 20 22.07 -3.80 14.92
N GLU A 21 22.20 -2.51 15.29
CA GLU A 21 21.08 -1.71 15.77
C GLU A 21 20.05 -1.42 14.67
N GLY A 22 20.51 -1.11 13.44
CA GLY A 22 19.64 -0.84 12.30
C GLY A 22 18.87 -2.08 11.85
N ALA A 23 19.54 -3.22 11.75
CA ALA A 23 18.91 -4.51 11.47
C ALA A 23 17.86 -4.86 12.54
N ALA A 24 18.20 -4.69 13.82
CA ALA A 24 17.27 -4.92 14.92
C ALA A 24 16.06 -3.96 14.91
N ALA A 25 16.25 -2.70 14.51
CA ALA A 25 15.15 -1.74 14.37
C ALA A 25 14.20 -2.12 13.24
N LEU A 26 14.73 -2.55 12.08
CA LEU A 26 13.93 -3.04 10.96
C LEU A 26 13.12 -4.29 11.33
N LEU A 27 13.76 -5.27 11.98
CA LEU A 27 13.09 -6.49 12.44
C LEU A 27 11.97 -6.21 13.45
N GLN A 28 12.14 -5.22 14.34
CA GLN A 28 11.08 -4.81 15.27
C GLN A 28 9.93 -4.11 14.55
N LEU A 29 10.22 -3.22 13.60
CA LEU A 29 9.19 -2.52 12.83
C LEU A 29 8.29 -3.48 12.05
N PHE A 30 8.90 -4.52 11.47
CA PHE A 30 8.24 -5.54 10.66
C PHE A 30 7.78 -6.77 11.46
N ASP A 31 7.85 -6.74 12.80
CA ASP A 31 7.44 -7.86 13.66
C ASP A 31 8.13 -9.20 13.31
N ALA A 32 9.36 -9.13 12.79
CA ALA A 32 10.12 -10.28 12.31
C ALA A 32 11.21 -10.73 13.30
N THR A 33 11.34 -10.06 14.46
CA THR A 33 12.41 -10.34 15.44
C THR A 33 12.43 -11.80 15.91
N ILE A 34 11.26 -12.35 16.26
CA ILE A 34 11.16 -13.73 16.76
C ILE A 34 11.48 -14.72 15.64
N THR A 35 10.88 -14.51 14.46
CA THR A 35 11.10 -15.34 13.27
C THR A 35 12.57 -15.36 12.86
N PHE A 36 13.22 -14.19 12.83
CA PHE A 36 14.63 -14.07 12.50
C PHE A 36 15.51 -14.81 13.50
N ARG A 37 15.24 -14.66 14.80
CA ARG A 37 15.98 -15.40 15.85
C ARG A 37 15.73 -16.91 15.81
N ALA A 38 14.57 -17.36 15.34
CA ALA A 38 14.26 -18.78 15.21
C ALA A 38 14.96 -19.41 14.00
N GLN A 39 15.02 -18.70 12.87
CA GLN A 39 15.51 -19.24 11.59
C GLN A 39 17.01 -18.99 11.35
N PHE A 40 17.57 -17.89 11.87
CA PHE A 40 18.90 -17.41 11.50
C PHE A 40 19.80 -17.16 12.73
N GLN A 41 19.77 -18.04 13.73
CA GLN A 41 20.61 -17.92 14.94
C GLN A 41 22.08 -17.69 14.59
N GLY A 42 22.62 -16.54 15.01
CA GLY A 42 24.03 -16.19 14.83
C GLY A 42 24.44 -15.81 13.40
N ARG A 43 23.50 -15.76 12.44
CA ARG A 43 23.76 -15.27 11.07
C ARG A 43 23.43 -13.78 10.99
N ARG A 44 24.38 -13.01 10.46
CA ARG A 44 24.27 -11.56 10.18
C ARG A 44 24.39 -11.36 8.69
N GLU A 45 23.37 -11.78 8.00
CA GLU A 45 23.31 -11.73 6.54
C GLU A 45 22.15 -10.81 6.17
N VAL A 46 22.41 -9.84 5.29
CA VAL A 46 21.40 -8.86 4.84
C VAL A 46 20.27 -9.58 4.09
N LEU A 47 20.60 -10.56 3.24
CA LEU A 47 19.62 -11.29 2.44
C LEU A 47 18.55 -12.03 3.27
N PRO A 48 18.87 -12.84 4.31
CA PRO A 48 17.89 -13.40 5.23
C PRO A 48 17.00 -12.37 5.92
N LEU A 49 17.55 -11.22 6.30
CA LEU A 49 16.75 -10.14 6.88
C LEU A 49 15.74 -9.64 5.84
N LEU A 50 16.20 -9.27 4.64
CA LEU A 50 15.33 -8.76 3.57
C LEU A 50 14.27 -9.79 3.17
N HIS A 51 14.63 -11.07 3.12
CA HIS A 51 13.69 -12.16 2.85
C HIS A 51 12.52 -12.15 3.83
N LEU A 52 12.78 -12.00 5.14
CA LEU A 52 11.69 -11.92 6.12
C LEU A 52 10.85 -10.65 5.98
N LEU A 53 11.47 -9.50 5.69
CA LEU A 53 10.73 -8.24 5.57
C LEU A 53 9.83 -8.22 4.32
N VAL A 54 10.24 -8.90 3.25
CA VAL A 54 9.58 -8.84 1.94
C VAL A 54 8.67 -10.03 1.70
N HIS A 55 9.15 -11.26 1.92
CA HIS A 55 8.52 -12.50 1.43
C HIS A 55 7.78 -13.31 2.49
N ASP A 56 8.10 -13.14 3.77
CA ASP A 56 7.53 -13.97 4.83
C ASP A 56 6.02 -13.77 4.97
N ALA A 57 5.23 -14.65 4.36
CA ALA A 57 3.77 -14.58 4.38
C ALA A 57 3.17 -14.92 5.75
N ASP A 58 3.96 -15.43 6.70
CA ASP A 58 3.50 -15.67 8.07
C ASP A 58 3.74 -14.45 8.98
N SER A 59 4.55 -13.47 8.53
CA SER A 59 4.73 -12.19 9.22
C SER A 59 3.64 -11.19 8.81
N PRO A 60 2.81 -10.70 9.74
CA PRO A 60 1.69 -9.79 9.44
C PRO A 60 2.13 -8.40 8.94
N ARG A 61 3.41 -8.07 9.06
CA ARG A 61 3.97 -6.82 8.55
C ARG A 61 4.93 -7.02 7.39
N SER A 62 5.12 -8.23 6.89
CA SER A 62 5.84 -8.42 5.64
C SER A 62 5.12 -7.74 4.48
N LEU A 63 5.88 -7.33 3.47
CA LEU A 63 5.28 -6.71 2.29
C LEU A 63 4.36 -7.68 1.53
N ALA A 64 4.73 -8.96 1.43
CA ALA A 64 3.90 -9.99 0.80
C ALA A 64 2.54 -10.16 1.49
N TRP A 65 2.52 -10.25 2.83
CA TRP A 65 1.28 -10.39 3.59
C TRP A 65 0.40 -9.14 3.47
N VAL A 66 1.02 -7.96 3.59
CA VAL A 66 0.30 -6.68 3.51
C VAL A 66 -0.27 -6.46 2.10
N ALA A 67 0.47 -6.82 1.04
CA ALA A 67 0.00 -6.75 -0.34
C ALA A 67 -1.22 -7.66 -0.55
N THR A 68 -1.14 -8.90 -0.08
CA THR A 68 -2.24 -9.87 -0.17
C THR A 68 -3.48 -9.37 0.57
N THR A 69 -3.29 -8.87 1.80
CA THR A 69 -4.38 -8.30 2.60
C THR A 69 -5.01 -7.07 1.93
N LEU A 70 -4.20 -6.20 1.34
CA LEU A 70 -4.68 -5.03 0.60
C LEU A 70 -5.54 -5.43 -0.60
N LYS A 71 -5.06 -6.37 -1.44
CA LYS A 71 -5.82 -6.88 -2.60
C LYS A 71 -7.15 -7.48 -2.17
N ASN A 72 -7.18 -8.25 -1.08
CA ASN A 72 -8.42 -8.82 -0.54
C ASN A 72 -9.38 -7.74 -0.02
N ARG A 73 -8.87 -6.72 0.67
CA ARG A 73 -9.69 -5.58 1.13
C ARG A 73 -10.24 -4.77 -0.03
N LEU A 74 -9.46 -4.57 -1.09
CA LEU A 74 -9.89 -3.88 -2.30
C LEU A 74 -11.06 -4.61 -2.98
N ARG A 75 -10.95 -5.93 -3.14
CA ARG A 75 -12.04 -6.76 -3.69
C ARG A 75 -13.32 -6.66 -2.86
N ARG A 76 -13.20 -6.60 -1.54
CA ARG A 76 -14.35 -6.38 -0.65
C ARG A 76 -14.94 -4.98 -0.77
N LEU A 77 -14.09 -3.95 -0.89
CA LEU A 77 -14.53 -2.57 -1.05
C LEU A 77 -15.33 -2.38 -2.35
N ALA A 78 -14.89 -3.00 -3.44
CA ALA A 78 -15.55 -2.92 -4.75
C ALA A 78 -16.41 -4.18 -5.04
N GLN A 79 -17.12 -4.71 -4.03
CA GLN A 79 -17.96 -5.90 -4.22
C GLN A 79 -19.03 -5.76 -5.33
N HIS A 80 -19.41 -4.52 -5.65
CA HIS A 80 -20.38 -4.19 -6.71
C HIS A 80 -19.73 -3.86 -8.07
N ASP A 81 -18.40 -3.88 -8.15
CA ASP A 81 -17.63 -3.74 -9.39
C ASP A 81 -16.32 -4.57 -9.31
N PRO A 82 -16.43 -5.89 -9.49
CA PRO A 82 -15.31 -6.80 -9.37
C PRO A 82 -14.26 -6.60 -10.48
N GLU A 83 -14.66 -6.14 -11.67
CA GLU A 83 -13.74 -5.89 -12.79
C GLU A 83 -12.77 -4.76 -12.46
N TRP A 84 -13.28 -3.66 -11.89
CA TRP A 84 -12.43 -2.57 -11.43
C TRP A 84 -11.46 -3.02 -10.33
N ALA A 85 -11.93 -3.78 -9.34
CA ALA A 85 -11.05 -4.28 -8.28
C ALA A 85 -9.96 -5.20 -8.81
N GLU A 86 -10.28 -6.08 -9.77
CA GLU A 86 -9.32 -7.02 -10.31
C GLU A 86 -8.28 -6.33 -11.20
N ALA A 87 -8.69 -5.36 -12.03
CA ALA A 87 -7.76 -4.52 -12.80
C ALA A 87 -6.73 -3.84 -11.88
N TRP A 88 -7.18 -3.33 -10.73
CA TRP A 88 -6.28 -2.74 -9.74
C TRP A 88 -5.46 -3.78 -8.97
N ALA A 89 -6.03 -4.93 -8.62
CA ALA A 89 -5.31 -5.99 -7.93
C ALA A 89 -4.15 -6.57 -8.78
N GLN A 90 -4.31 -6.60 -10.10
CA GLN A 90 -3.27 -6.97 -11.07
C GLN A 90 -2.19 -5.89 -11.20
N ARG A 91 -2.57 -4.62 -11.11
CA ARG A 91 -1.65 -3.48 -11.17
C ARG A 91 -0.80 -3.32 -9.91
N LEU A 92 -1.35 -3.68 -8.75
CA LEU A 92 -0.67 -3.61 -7.47
C LEU A 92 0.51 -4.58 -7.38
N PRO A 93 1.57 -4.21 -6.64
CA PRO A 93 2.79 -5.00 -6.60
C PRO A 93 2.52 -6.35 -5.94
N ASN A 94 3.35 -7.34 -6.31
CA ASN A 94 3.33 -8.67 -5.70
C ASN A 94 4.70 -9.00 -5.10
N PRO A 95 4.99 -8.56 -3.86
CA PRO A 95 6.28 -8.79 -3.22
C PRO A 95 6.68 -10.25 -3.11
N ALA A 96 5.70 -11.17 -2.99
CA ALA A 96 5.95 -12.61 -2.97
C ALA A 96 6.60 -13.14 -4.27
N GLN A 97 6.47 -12.41 -5.38
CA GLN A 97 7.08 -12.75 -6.68
C GLN A 97 8.35 -11.94 -6.97
N TRP A 98 8.75 -11.01 -6.09
CA TRP A 98 10.01 -10.30 -6.26
C TRP A 98 11.16 -11.28 -6.11
N VAL A 99 12.08 -11.28 -7.07
CA VAL A 99 13.28 -12.10 -6.98
C VAL A 99 14.31 -11.29 -6.19
N LEU A 100 14.76 -11.83 -5.06
CA LEU A 100 16.00 -11.43 -4.39
C LEU A 100 17.00 -12.53 -4.71
N PRO A 101 17.71 -12.48 -5.86
CA PRO A 101 18.53 -13.59 -6.29
C PRO A 101 19.68 -13.76 -5.29
N GLU A 102 19.83 -14.98 -4.75
CA GLU A 102 20.93 -15.35 -3.87
C GLU A 102 22.31 -15.18 -4.55
N SER A 103 22.34 -15.02 -5.88
CA SER A 103 23.55 -14.82 -6.68
C SER A 103 23.93 -13.35 -6.89
N LEU A 104 23.09 -12.38 -6.52
CA LEU A 104 23.47 -10.97 -6.58
C LEU A 104 24.38 -10.63 -5.40
N ASP A 105 25.25 -9.65 -5.58
CA ASP A 105 25.85 -8.99 -4.43
C ASP A 105 24.75 -8.25 -3.63
N ASP A 106 24.99 -8.05 -2.32
CA ASP A 106 24.03 -7.39 -1.43
C ASP A 106 23.62 -6.01 -1.94
N GLN A 107 24.54 -5.28 -2.59
CA GLN A 107 24.29 -3.92 -3.08
C GLN A 107 23.33 -3.90 -4.28
N GLN A 108 23.43 -4.85 -5.19
CA GLN A 108 22.56 -5.04 -6.35
C GLN A 108 21.17 -5.52 -5.89
N ALA A 109 21.12 -6.45 -4.94
CA ALA A 109 19.87 -6.90 -4.35
C ALA A 109 19.13 -5.74 -3.66
N VAL A 110 19.86 -4.92 -2.88
CA VAL A 110 19.32 -3.71 -2.25
C VAL A 110 18.85 -2.71 -3.30
N ALA A 111 19.63 -2.44 -4.36
CA ALA A 111 19.23 -1.50 -5.41
C ALA A 111 17.93 -1.92 -6.12
N ALA A 112 17.83 -3.19 -6.52
CA ALA A 112 16.63 -3.73 -7.16
C ALA A 112 15.41 -3.68 -6.22
N LEU A 113 15.61 -3.99 -4.94
CA LEU A 113 14.55 -3.89 -3.94
C LEU A 113 14.08 -2.44 -3.78
N ARG A 114 14.99 -1.47 -3.69
CA ARG A 114 14.65 -0.04 -3.60
C ARG A 114 13.82 0.45 -4.78
N GLU A 115 14.15 0.02 -6.00
CA GLU A 115 13.34 0.33 -7.18
C GLU A 115 11.92 -0.24 -7.04
N ALA A 116 11.78 -1.51 -6.62
CA ALA A 116 10.49 -2.13 -6.40
C ALA A 116 9.66 -1.44 -5.30
N LEU A 117 10.32 -0.93 -4.25
CA LEU A 117 9.68 -0.16 -3.17
C LEU A 117 9.19 1.20 -3.68
N SER A 118 9.98 1.90 -4.49
CA SER A 118 9.59 3.18 -5.11
C SER A 118 8.36 3.01 -6.01
N VAL A 119 8.35 1.98 -6.88
CA VAL A 119 7.20 1.64 -7.72
C VAL A 119 5.97 1.31 -6.86
N THR A 120 6.16 0.60 -5.75
CA THR A 120 5.09 0.28 -4.81
C THR A 120 4.43 1.54 -4.26
N SER A 121 5.20 2.52 -3.79
CA SER A 121 4.67 3.79 -3.29
C SER A 121 3.89 4.56 -4.37
N ALA A 122 4.39 4.61 -5.60
CA ALA A 122 3.68 5.26 -6.70
C ALA A 122 2.33 4.57 -7.03
N GLN A 123 2.29 3.23 -7.02
CA GLN A 123 1.06 2.47 -7.26
C GLN A 123 0.05 2.65 -6.12
N MET A 124 0.52 2.76 -4.87
CA MET A 124 -0.33 3.03 -3.70
C MET A 124 -0.95 4.41 -3.75
N ALA A 125 -0.19 5.44 -4.14
CA ALA A 125 -0.72 6.78 -4.36
C ALA A 125 -1.82 6.77 -5.44
N GLY A 126 -1.54 6.15 -6.59
CA GLY A 126 -2.53 6.01 -7.65
C GLY A 126 -3.79 5.26 -7.23
N LEU A 127 -3.66 4.20 -6.41
CA LEU A 127 -4.83 3.49 -5.88
C LEU A 127 -5.66 4.39 -4.96
N SER A 128 -5.00 5.18 -4.11
CA SER A 128 -5.69 6.13 -3.24
C SER A 128 -6.50 7.14 -4.06
N ASP A 129 -5.90 7.71 -5.10
CA ASP A 129 -6.58 8.65 -6.00
C ASP A 129 -7.79 8.01 -6.70
N ALA A 130 -7.63 6.78 -7.18
CA ALA A 130 -8.71 6.06 -7.86
C ALA A 130 -9.87 5.69 -6.91
N ILE A 131 -9.55 5.29 -5.68
CA ILE A 131 -10.55 5.06 -4.63
C ILE A 131 -11.28 6.36 -4.31
N ALA A 132 -10.55 7.47 -4.16
CA ALA A 132 -11.14 8.77 -3.84
C ALA A 132 -12.08 9.24 -4.96
N GLN A 133 -11.63 9.22 -6.22
CA GLN A 133 -12.46 9.56 -7.36
C GLN A 133 -13.74 8.73 -7.39
N ARG A 134 -13.65 7.43 -7.11
CA ARG A 134 -14.79 6.53 -7.19
C ARG A 134 -15.78 6.69 -6.04
N LEU A 135 -15.30 6.79 -4.80
CA LEU A 135 -16.17 6.90 -3.62
C LEU A 135 -16.78 8.29 -3.48
N PHE A 136 -16.07 9.35 -3.90
CA PHE A 136 -16.53 10.73 -3.74
C PHE A 136 -17.22 11.32 -4.98
N ALA A 137 -17.04 10.77 -6.19
CA ALA A 137 -17.80 11.23 -7.37
C ALA A 137 -19.32 11.12 -7.18
N HIS A 138 -19.79 10.11 -6.45
CA HIS A 138 -21.22 9.93 -6.17
C HIS A 138 -21.78 10.87 -5.09
N ILE A 139 -20.94 11.44 -4.23
CA ILE A 139 -21.39 12.36 -3.17
C ILE A 139 -21.64 13.77 -3.74
N SER A 140 -20.91 14.17 -4.78
CA SER A 140 -21.08 15.48 -5.41
C SER A 140 -22.37 15.60 -6.25
N MET A 141 -22.99 14.49 -6.68
CA MET A 141 -24.26 14.52 -7.44
C MET A 141 -25.50 14.51 -6.54
N ALA A 142 -25.38 14.15 -5.26
CA ALA A 142 -26.50 14.12 -4.32
C ALA A 142 -26.83 15.50 -3.72
N PHE A 143 -25.97 16.52 -3.93
CA PHE A 143 -26.21 17.89 -3.52
C PHE A 143 -26.70 18.75 -4.71
N SER A 144 -27.85 18.40 -5.28
CA SER A 144 -28.65 19.39 -6.00
C SER A 144 -29.52 20.12 -4.97
N PRO A 145 -29.24 21.39 -4.60
CA PRO A 145 -30.22 22.16 -3.88
C PRO A 145 -31.37 22.39 -4.86
N GLN A 146 -32.47 21.66 -4.68
CA GLN A 146 -33.73 22.04 -5.32
C GLN A 146 -34.11 23.40 -4.75
N LEU A 147 -33.71 24.47 -5.44
CA LEU A 147 -34.12 25.82 -5.12
C LEU A 147 -35.62 25.89 -5.40
N HIS A 148 -36.37 25.82 -4.32
CA HIS A 148 -37.82 25.86 -4.25
C HIS A 148 -38.30 27.23 -4.76
N LEU A 149 -38.49 27.40 -6.07
CA LEU A 149 -39.09 28.62 -6.65
C LEU A 149 -40.62 28.53 -6.53
N ALA A 150 -41.12 28.64 -5.31
CA ALA A 150 -42.55 28.80 -5.03
C ALA A 150 -42.78 30.08 -4.23
N ARG A 151 -42.77 31.25 -4.89
CA ARG A 151 -43.53 32.43 -4.43
C ARG A 151 -43.56 33.56 -5.48
N SER A 152 -44.55 33.55 -6.36
CA SER A 152 -45.08 34.81 -6.97
C SER A 152 -46.45 34.61 -7.61
N MET A 153 -47.46 34.25 -6.82
CA MET A 153 -48.84 34.65 -7.12
C MET A 153 -49.40 35.37 -5.91
N GLY A 154 -49.17 36.68 -5.92
CA GLY A 154 -49.76 37.65 -5.03
C GLY A 154 -50.16 38.87 -5.84
N PHE A 155 -51.45 38.92 -6.17
CA PHE A 155 -52.33 40.09 -6.08
C PHE A 155 -52.00 41.39 -6.86
N GLY A 156 -52.90 41.71 -7.79
CA GLY A 156 -53.22 43.03 -8.36
C GLY A 156 -54.30 42.78 -9.42
N GLY A 157 -55.57 43.17 -9.29
CA GLY A 157 -56.08 44.51 -9.01
C GLY A 157 -56.49 45.14 -10.35
N GLY A 158 -57.80 45.36 -10.57
CA GLY A 158 -58.35 46.01 -11.78
C GLY A 158 -59.70 45.41 -12.21
N GLU A 159 -60.83 45.89 -11.69
CA GLU A 159 -61.65 46.97 -12.27
C GLU A 159 -62.56 46.53 -13.43
N GLN A 160 -63.83 46.22 -13.12
CA GLN A 160 -65.06 46.95 -13.53
C GLN A 160 -66.31 46.11 -13.27
#